data_AF-A0A534WIR1-F1
#
_entry.id   AF-A0A534WIR1-F1
#
_cell.length_a   1.000
_cell.length_b   1.000
_cell.length_c   1.000
_cell.angle_alpha   90.00
_cell.angle_beta   90.00
_cell.angle_gamma   90.00
#
_symmetry.space_group_name_H-M   'P 1'
#
loop_
_entity.id
_entity.type
_entity.pdbx_description
1 polymer ?
#
loop_
_entity_poly.entity_id
_entity_poly.type
_entity_poly.pdbx_seq_one_letter_code
_entity_poly.pdbx_strand_id
1 'polypeptide(L)' 'QAFFNTYGEHYLLVGLTVASSLIGVVTFGTLAGSLLPFLLRRLGFDPASASAPFVATLVDVTGLIIYFTTASAILRGTLL' A
#
# COMPACT_ATOMS: atom_id res chain seq x y z
N GLN A 1 1.65 -0.84 32.49
CA GLN A 1 1.48 -2.22 31.94
C GLN A 1 0.15 -2.45 31.23
N ALA A 2 -0.87 -1.56 31.35
CA ALA A 2 -2.19 -1.76 30.72
C ALA A 2 -2.25 -1.50 29.19
N PHE A 3 -1.27 -0.82 28.59
CA PHE A 3 -1.33 -0.45 27.16
C PHE A 3 -1.04 -1.59 26.18
N PHE A 4 -0.15 -2.53 26.52
CA PHE A 4 0.29 -3.56 25.56
C PHE A 4 -0.71 -4.73 25.45
N ASN A 5 -1.51 -5.00 26.48
CA ASN A 5 -2.51 -6.07 26.46
C ASN A 5 -3.82 -5.69 25.74
N THR A 6 -4.04 -4.41 25.40
CA THR A 6 -5.26 -3.99 24.69
C THR A 6 -5.26 -4.39 23.21
N TYR A 7 -4.08 -4.61 22.62
CA TYR A 7 -3.92 -4.82 21.17
C TYR A 7 -3.94 -6.31 20.73
N GLY A 8 -4.21 -7.23 21.65
CA GLY A 8 -4.24 -8.68 21.39
C GLY A 8 -2.86 -9.33 21.41
N GLU A 9 -2.80 -10.66 21.45
CA GLU A 9 -1.54 -11.41 21.60
C GLU A 9 -0.55 -11.21 20.45
N HIS A 10 -1.02 -10.79 19.27
CA HIS A 10 -0.23 -10.75 18.04
C HIS A 10 0.05 -9.33 17.54
N TYR A 11 -0.01 -8.33 18.43
CA TYR A 11 0.21 -6.92 18.08
C TYR A 11 1.58 -6.67 17.39
N LEU A 12 2.62 -7.42 17.75
CA LEU A 12 3.94 -7.34 17.11
C LEU A 12 3.91 -7.81 15.64
N LEU A 13 3.18 -8.90 15.34
CA LEU A 13 3.04 -9.42 13.97
C LEU A 13 2.24 -8.45 13.09
N VAL A 14 1.21 -7.82 13.66
CA VAL A 14 0.45 -6.76 12.99
C VAL A 14 1.35 -5.55 12.73
N GLY A 15 2.13 -5.10 13.72
CA GLY A 15 3.09 -4.01 13.56
C GLY A 15 4.13 -4.29 12.46
N LEU A 16 4.68 -5.50 12.42
CA LEU A 16 5.59 -5.95 11.35
C LEU A 16 4.93 -5.95 9.98
N THR A 17 3.66 -6.37 9.90
CA THR A 17 2.88 -6.37 8.66
C THR A 17 2.67 -4.95 8.14
N VAL A 18 2.29 -4.01 9.01
CA VAL A 18 2.11 -2.60 8.64
C VAL A 18 3.44 -1.98 8.21
N ALA A 19 4.53 -2.21 8.95
CA ALA A 19 5.84 -1.65 8.62
C ALA A 19 6.37 -2.17 7.27
N SER A 20 6.27 -3.48 7.02
CA SER A 20 6.73 -4.08 5.76
C SER A 20 5.87 -3.69 4.56
N SER A 21 4.54 -3.66 4.71
CA SER A 21 3.64 -3.22 3.65
C SER A 21 3.85 -1.74 3.30
N LEU A 22 4.09 -0.87 4.27
CA LEU A 22 4.38 0.55 4.03
C LEU A 22 5.57 0.78 3.10
N ILE A 23 6.64 0.02 3.26
CA ILE A 23 7.82 0.09 2.38
C ILE A 23 7.41 -0.22 0.94
N GLY A 24 6.62 -1.28 0.73
CA GLY A 24 6.10 -1.66 -0.58
C GLY A 24 5.19 -0.60 -1.19
N VAL A 25 4.20 -0.13 -0.43
CA VAL A 25 3.21 0.86 -0.89
C VAL A 25 3.87 2.19 -1.26
N VAL A 26 4.80 2.70 -0.44
CA VAL A 26 5.49 3.97 -0.73
C VAL A 26 6.42 3.83 -1.94
N THR A 27 7.16 2.72 -2.05
CA THR A 27 8.03 2.47 -3.20
C THR A 27 7.21 2.38 -4.49
N PHE A 28 6.11 1.62 -4.47
CA PHE A 28 5.24 1.50 -5.63
C PHE A 28 4.53 2.83 -5.96
N GLY A 29 4.04 3.55 -4.96
CA GLY A 29 3.34 4.82 -5.15
C GLY A 29 4.23 5.91 -5.75
N THR A 30 5.50 5.98 -5.34
CA THR A 30 6.46 6.93 -5.92
C THR A 30 6.83 6.58 -7.37
N LEU A 31 6.99 5.30 -7.68
CA LEU A 31 7.19 4.81 -9.05
C LEU A 31 5.97 5.10 -9.92
N ALA A 32 4.77 4.75 -9.47
CA ALA A 32 3.54 5.00 -10.20
C ALA A 32 3.29 6.50 -10.41
N GLY A 33 3.44 7.32 -9.37
CA GLY A 33 3.26 8.77 -9.45
C GLY A 33 4.21 9.46 -10.42
N SER A 34 5.46 8.97 -10.53
CA SER A 34 6.44 9.52 -11.47
C SER A 34 6.25 9.00 -12.90
N LEU A 35 5.80 7.76 -13.10
CA LEU A 35 5.64 7.14 -14.43
C LEU A 35 4.29 7.45 -15.09
N LEU A 36 3.22 7.63 -14.31
CA LEU A 36 1.87 7.84 -14.81
C LEU A 36 1.75 9.05 -15.77
N PRO A 37 2.34 10.24 -15.51
CA PRO A 37 2.25 11.38 -16.41
C PRO A 37 2.84 11.10 -17.81
N PHE A 38 3.92 10.31 -17.87
CA PHE A 38 4.53 9.89 -19.15
C PHE A 38 3.62 8.92 -19.91
N LEU A 39 2.97 8.00 -19.20
CA LEU A 39 2.02 7.05 -19.78
C LEU A 39 0.80 7.77 -20.35
N LEU A 40 0.23 8.71 -19.58
CA LEU A 40 -0.92 9.52 -20.00
C LEU A 40 -0.61 10.37 -21.23
N ARG A 41 0.56 11.03 -21.23
CA ARG A 41 1.02 11.82 -22.39
C ARG A 41 1.19 10.95 -23.64
N ARG A 42 1.67 9.71 -23.49
CA ARG A 42 1.81 8.76 -24.61
C ARG A 42 0.45 8.28 -25.16
N LEU A 43 -0.57 8.22 -24.30
CA LEU A 43 -1.94 7.87 -24.67
C LEU A 43 -2.75 9.06 -25.18
N GLY A 44 -2.19 10.28 -25.18
CA GLY A 44 -2.85 11.50 -25.65
C GLY A 44 -3.76 12.19 -24.63
N PHE A 45 -3.72 11.76 -23.36
CA PHE A 45 -4.46 12.41 -22.27
C PHE A 45 -3.63 13.56 -21.67
N ASP A 46 -4.31 14.59 -21.18
CA ASP A 46 -3.67 15.69 -20.44
C ASP A 46 -3.27 15.22 -19.03
N PRO A 47 -1.96 15.12 -18.73
CA PRO A 47 -1.49 14.65 -17.43
C PRO A 47 -1.82 15.61 -16.30
N ALA A 48 -2.02 16.90 -16.54
CA ALA A 48 -2.24 17.88 -15.47
C ALA A 48 -3.60 17.69 -14.77
N SER A 49 -4.63 17.35 -15.54
CA SER A 49 -6.00 17.16 -15.05
C SER A 49 -6.30 15.71 -14.64
N ALA A 50 -5.73 14.72 -15.35
CA ALA A 50 -6.01 13.31 -15.09
C ALA A 50 -5.08 12.65 -14.05
N SER A 51 -3.84 13.11 -13.86
CA SER A 51 -2.89 12.36 -13.03
C SER A 51 -3.31 12.24 -11.57
N ALA A 52 -3.82 13.29 -10.93
CA ALA A 52 -4.19 13.26 -9.52
C ALA A 52 -5.24 12.17 -9.16
N PRO A 53 -6.41 12.10 -9.82
CA PRO A 53 -7.40 11.05 -9.53
C PRO A 53 -6.93 9.65 -9.94
N PHE A 54 -6.13 9.52 -11.01
CA PHE A 54 -5.62 8.22 -11.45
C PHE A 54 -4.53 7.68 -10.51
N VAL A 55 -3.61 8.51 -10.04
CA VAL A 55 -2.60 8.08 -9.05
C VAL A 55 -3.30 7.64 -7.77
N ALA A 56 -4.29 8.39 -7.29
CA ALA A 56 -5.02 8.05 -6.07
C ALA A 56 -5.68 6.67 -6.15
N THR A 57 -6.42 6.39 -7.23
CA THR A 57 -7.11 5.10 -7.42
C THR A 57 -6.14 3.95 -7.62
N LEU A 58 -5.07 4.16 -8.40
CA LEU A 58 -4.07 3.14 -8.65
C LEU A 58 -3.29 2.79 -7.39
N VAL A 59 -2.85 3.79 -6.61
CA VAL A 59 -2.17 3.58 -5.32
C VAL A 59 -3.08 2.95 -4.29
N ASP A 60 -4.38 3.25 -4.30
CA ASP A 60 -5.35 2.62 -3.39
C ASP A 60 -5.52 1.13 -3.67
N VAL A 61 -5.85 0.75 -4.91
CA VAL A 61 -6.05 -0.66 -5.29
C VAL A 61 -4.75 -1.46 -5.10
N THR A 62 -3.62 -0.93 -5.56
CA THR A 62 -2.33 -1.61 -5.41
C THR A 62 -1.85 -1.63 -3.97
N GLY A 63 -2.17 -0.59 -3.19
CA GLY A 63 -1.90 -0.53 -1.76
C GLY A 63 -2.61 -1.63 -0.99
N LEU A 64 -3.90 -1.87 -1.27
CA LEU A 64 -4.66 -2.98 -0.69
C LEU A 64 -4.07 -4.33 -1.09
N ILE A 65 -3.69 -4.52 -2.36
CA ILE A 65 -3.05 -5.75 -2.82
C ILE A 65 -1.75 -6.01 -2.05
N ILE A 66 -0.86 -5.00 -1.95
CA ILE A 66 0.39 -5.12 -1.22
C ILE A 66 0.12 -5.43 0.25
N TYR A 67 -0.76 -4.67 0.90
CA TYR A 67 -1.08 -4.87 2.31
C TYR A 67 -1.62 -6.27 2.60
N PHE A 68 -2.65 -6.72 1.88
CA PHE A 68 -3.25 -8.03 2.13
C PHE A 68 -2.33 -9.19 1.72
N THR A 69 -1.48 -9.02 0.71
CA THR A 69 -0.48 -10.02 0.35
C THR A 69 0.58 -10.14 1.45
N THR A 70 1.11 -9.01 1.94
CA THR A 70 2.05 -8.98 3.06
C THR A 70 1.41 -9.53 4.34
N ALA A 71 0.15 -9.19 4.61
CA ALA A 71 -0.59 -9.72 5.74
C ALA A 71 -0.77 -11.24 5.63
N SER A 72 -1.14 -11.75 4.46
CA SER A 72 -1.22 -13.20 4.22
C SER A 72 0.14 -13.88 4.34
N ALA A 73 1.25 -13.22 3.99
CA ALA A 73 2.58 -13.80 4.16
C ALA A 73 3.01 -13.89 5.63
N ILE A 74 2.65 -12.90 6.47
CA ILE A 74 3.14 -12.78 7.85
C ILE A 74 2.17 -13.36 8.88
N LEU A 75 0.86 -13.16 8.69
CA LEU A 75 -0.18 -13.51 9.67
C LEU A 75 -0.87 -14.86 9.39
N ARG A 76 -0.56 -15.52 8.28
CA ARG A 76 -1.15 -16.83 7.94
C ARG A 76 -0.76 -17.90 8.96
N GLY A 77 -1.77 -18.57 9.51
CA GLY A 77 -1.63 -19.55 10.59
C GLY A 77 -1.64 -18.94 12.00
N THR A 78 -1.80 -17.63 12.14
CA THR A 78 -1.99 -16.95 13.44
C THR A 78 -3.34 -16.24 13.51
N LEU A 79 -3.54 -15.21 12.66
CA LEU A 79 -4.78 -14.43 12.58
C LEU A 79 -5.58 -14.66 11.30
N LEU A 80 -4.98 -15.27 10.27
CA LEU A 80 -5.56 -15.61 8.97
C LEU A 80 -5.41 -17.10 8.68
#